data_AF-A0A1C5W0P1-F1
#
_entry.id   AF-A0A1C5W0P1-F1
#
_cell.length_a   1.000
_cell.length_b   1.000
_cell.length_c   1.000
_cell.angle_alpha   90.00
_cell.angle_beta   90.00
_cell.angle_gamma   90.00
#
_symmetry.space_group_name_H-M   'P 1'
#
loop_
_entity.id
_entity.type
_entity.pdbx_description
1 polymer ?
#
loop_
_entity_poly.entity_id
_entity_poly.type
_entity_poly.pdbx_seq_one_letter_code
_entity_poly.pdbx_strand_id
1 'polypeptide(L)'
;MSKEWYIIQQPYYTEGSEKPDLLFDSEMSFNDVLEDSVIEDDIILCSGVFNGENFENEFATKGIIQNEIPDTPTQAWQRQVLTYISTISDYKYIKYDNKIWLILTEPTNNKLYEKSILYLCNYVIKWQDENGIVHYKPCNIQNASQYNSGTNETKIITIGYDQLMMYISLDEETKYFPHDKRFFIDYNEKEPTPYRITRPDTVSFSFGNGRCMHIILSESQYNPQTDRIDLMLCDYFKPNNATKPVEISYSGNAEIRCGGTVKTFTAKTDKSVTWSLKLLDKQQDFITMIVNENKVKIKCLNNNTLIGSSFKLVCTVDDVLSELLINIVGGV
;
A
#
# COMPACT_ATOMS: atom_id res chain seq x y z
N MET A 1 1.60 53.66 -62.54
CA MET A 1 1.93 53.44 -61.12
C MET A 1 0.92 52.45 -60.53
N SER A 2 1.47 51.38 -59.96
CA SER A 2 0.89 50.30 -59.13
C SER A 2 -0.48 49.67 -59.50
N LYS A 3 -0.44 48.50 -60.13
CA LYS A 3 -1.57 47.55 -60.18
C LYS A 3 -1.25 46.13 -59.68
N GLU A 4 -0.11 45.90 -59.02
CA GLU A 4 0.33 44.54 -58.68
C GLU A 4 0.74 44.31 -57.22
N TRP A 5 0.41 45.22 -56.30
CA TRP A 5 0.74 45.02 -54.88
C TRP A 5 -0.14 43.96 -54.18
N TYR A 6 -1.25 43.53 -54.79
CA TYR A 6 -2.12 42.47 -54.27
C TYR A 6 -1.78 41.06 -54.80
N ILE A 7 -0.76 40.93 -55.66
CA ILE A 7 -0.24 39.64 -56.16
C ILE A 7 1.02 39.23 -55.38
N ILE A 8 1.27 39.85 -54.21
CA ILE A 8 2.23 39.29 -53.27
C ILE A 8 1.50 38.16 -52.55
N GLN A 9 1.57 36.95 -53.11
CA GLN A 9 1.47 35.77 -52.25
C GLN A 9 2.60 35.90 -51.24
N GLN A 10 2.26 35.94 -49.96
CA GLN A 10 3.18 36.05 -48.82
C GLN A 10 4.56 35.45 -49.16
N PRO A 11 5.66 36.21 -49.06
CA PRO A 11 6.97 35.65 -49.36
C PRO A 11 7.26 34.56 -48.33
N TYR A 12 7.12 33.30 -48.72
CA TYR A 12 7.61 32.16 -47.96
C TYR A 12 9.14 32.16 -48.07
N TYR A 13 9.80 32.98 -47.25
CA TYR A 13 11.21 32.80 -46.94
C TYR A 13 11.34 31.69 -45.90
N THR A 14 11.05 30.45 -46.31
CA THR A 14 11.32 29.30 -45.48
C THR A 14 12.73 28.81 -45.83
N GLU A 15 13.75 29.27 -45.08
CA GLU A 15 15.15 28.83 -45.26
C GLU A 15 15.37 27.34 -44.89
N GLY A 16 14.29 26.60 -44.59
CA GLY A 16 14.32 25.21 -44.16
C GLY A 16 14.74 25.02 -42.70
N SER A 17 15.20 26.08 -42.03
CA SER A 17 15.60 26.08 -40.60
C SER A 17 14.42 26.28 -39.64
N GLU A 18 13.28 26.77 -40.10
CA GLU A 18 12.14 27.15 -39.23
C GLU A 18 11.64 26.03 -38.33
N LYS A 19 11.69 24.77 -38.79
CA LYS A 19 11.32 23.61 -37.97
C LYS A 19 12.34 23.36 -36.85
N PRO A 20 13.65 23.25 -37.16
CA PRO A 20 14.70 23.25 -36.12
C PRO A 20 14.63 24.44 -35.16
N ASP A 21 14.45 25.66 -35.68
CA ASP A 21 14.43 26.88 -34.88
C ASP A 21 13.22 26.90 -33.94
N LEU A 22 12.03 26.53 -34.44
CA LEU A 22 10.83 26.42 -33.61
C LEU A 22 10.95 25.31 -32.54
N LEU A 23 11.63 24.20 -32.84
CA LEU A 23 11.87 23.13 -31.87
C LEU A 23 12.81 23.61 -30.76
N PHE A 24 13.90 24.28 -31.13
CA PHE A 24 14.86 24.85 -30.19
C PHE A 24 14.20 25.90 -29.29
N ASP A 25 13.42 26.82 -29.87
CA ASP A 25 12.67 27.82 -29.13
C ASP A 25 11.59 27.20 -28.25
N SER A 26 10.95 26.11 -28.71
CA SER A 26 9.92 25.40 -27.95
C SER A 26 10.46 24.76 -26.68
N GLU A 27 11.63 24.14 -26.76
CA GLU A 27 12.28 23.49 -25.61
C GLU A 27 12.76 24.52 -24.60
N MET A 28 13.42 25.59 -25.05
CA MET A 28 13.89 26.63 -24.12
C MET A 28 12.74 27.45 -23.53
N SER A 29 11.74 27.82 -24.33
CA SER A 29 10.66 28.68 -23.84
C SER A 29 9.85 28.05 -22.72
N PHE A 30 9.62 26.74 -22.72
CA PHE A 30 8.91 26.10 -21.61
C PHE A 30 9.80 25.88 -20.38
N ASN A 31 11.11 25.62 -20.59
CA ASN A 31 12.08 25.57 -19.50
C ASN A 31 12.15 26.91 -18.76
N ASP A 32 12.25 28.02 -19.49
CA ASP A 32 12.27 29.37 -18.91
C ASP A 32 10.99 29.65 -18.10
N VAL A 33 9.83 29.17 -18.56
CA VAL A 33 8.57 29.33 -17.81
C VAL A 33 8.55 28.51 -16.52
N LEU A 34 9.16 27.32 -16.49
CA LEU A 34 9.22 26.52 -15.26
C LEU A 34 10.35 26.94 -14.31
N GLU A 35 11.40 27.59 -14.81
CA GLU A 35 12.54 28.01 -14.00
C GLU A 35 12.43 29.45 -13.49
N ASP A 36 11.94 30.37 -14.31
CA ASP A 36 12.02 31.83 -14.07
C ASP A 36 10.66 32.54 -13.96
N SER A 37 9.54 31.81 -13.95
CA SER A 37 8.22 32.42 -13.84
C SER A 37 7.80 32.70 -12.39
N VAL A 38 6.52 33.05 -12.21
CA VAL A 38 5.84 33.14 -10.90
C VAL A 38 4.64 32.19 -10.86
N ILE A 39 4.44 31.41 -11.92
CA ILE A 39 3.32 30.48 -12.08
C ILE A 39 3.76 29.02 -11.93
N GLU A 40 5.03 28.79 -11.63
CA GLU A 40 5.57 27.48 -11.32
C GLU A 40 5.18 27.06 -9.90
N ASP A 41 4.88 25.77 -9.78
CA ASP A 41 4.50 25.10 -8.56
C ASP A 41 5.49 23.98 -8.28
N ASP A 42 5.92 23.87 -7.02
CA ASP A 42 6.64 22.70 -6.53
C ASP A 42 5.64 21.54 -6.36
N ILE A 43 5.87 20.46 -7.11
CA ILE A 43 5.04 19.27 -7.10
C ILE A 43 5.87 18.03 -6.78
N ILE A 44 5.26 17.04 -6.15
CA ILE A 44 5.92 15.75 -5.86
C ILE A 44 5.19 14.65 -6.61
N LEU A 45 5.85 14.04 -7.58
CA LEU A 45 5.32 12.89 -8.31
C LEU A 45 5.46 11.62 -7.46
N CYS A 46 4.40 10.82 -7.42
CA CYS A 46 4.26 9.73 -6.48
C CYS A 46 3.85 8.43 -7.18
N SER A 47 4.50 7.32 -6.82
CA SER A 47 4.18 5.97 -7.28
C SER A 47 4.47 4.91 -6.22
N GLY A 48 3.95 3.70 -6.43
CA GLY A 48 4.10 2.57 -5.50
C GLY A 48 3.04 2.50 -4.40
N VAL A 49 3.40 1.80 -3.33
CA VAL A 49 2.51 1.55 -2.18
C VAL A 49 2.44 2.79 -1.28
N PHE A 50 1.24 3.10 -0.78
CA PHE A 50 1.00 4.20 0.14
C PHE A 50 0.84 3.66 1.56
N ASN A 51 1.61 4.22 2.51
CA ASN A 51 1.63 3.74 3.89
C ASN A 51 0.67 4.50 4.84
N GLY A 52 -0.14 5.41 4.31
CA GLY A 52 -1.02 6.30 5.07
C GLY A 52 -0.53 7.76 5.11
N GLU A 53 0.75 8.01 4.88
CA GLU A 53 1.34 9.35 4.88
C GLU A 53 2.16 9.63 3.61
N ASN A 54 3.01 8.68 3.22
CA ASN A 54 3.95 8.80 2.12
C ASN A 54 3.84 7.62 1.14
N PHE A 55 4.26 7.89 -0.10
CA PHE A 55 4.43 6.87 -1.12
C PHE A 55 5.85 6.28 -1.05
N GLU A 56 6.00 5.05 -1.53
CA GLU A 56 7.29 4.39 -1.65
C GLU A 56 8.28 5.19 -2.51
N ASN A 57 7.80 5.75 -3.63
CA ASN A 57 8.60 6.55 -4.55
C ASN A 57 8.01 7.96 -4.64
N GLU A 58 8.81 8.95 -4.26
CA GLU A 58 8.48 10.37 -4.31
C GLU A 58 9.59 11.12 -5.04
N PHE A 59 9.22 11.88 -6.08
CA PHE A 59 10.14 12.65 -6.90
C PHE A 59 9.67 14.10 -6.97
N ALA A 60 10.46 15.01 -6.38
CA ALA A 60 10.19 16.43 -6.43
C ALA A 60 10.55 16.99 -7.81
N THR A 61 9.63 17.72 -8.42
CA THR A 61 9.81 18.41 -9.70
C THR A 61 9.00 19.70 -9.72
N LYS A 62 9.22 20.52 -10.74
CA LYS A 62 8.39 21.68 -11.02
C LYS A 62 7.28 21.33 -12.02
N GLY A 63 6.15 22.01 -11.91
CA GLY A 63 5.07 21.97 -12.87
C GLY A 63 4.20 23.22 -12.76
N ILE A 64 3.20 23.35 -13.63
CA ILE A 64 2.20 24.43 -13.53
C ILE A 64 0.85 23.78 -13.26
N ILE A 65 0.21 24.15 -12.17
CA ILE A 65 -1.13 23.69 -11.83
C ILE A 65 -2.17 24.70 -12.33
N GLN A 66 -3.08 24.24 -13.18
CA GLN A 66 -4.15 25.05 -13.75
C GLN A 66 -5.51 24.68 -13.14
N ASN A 67 -6.45 25.63 -13.24
CA ASN A 67 -7.83 25.54 -12.71
C ASN A 67 -7.90 25.48 -11.18
N GLU A 68 -7.06 26.25 -10.48
CA GLU A 68 -7.13 26.34 -9.02
C GLU A 68 -8.37 27.05 -8.49
N ILE A 69 -8.93 27.96 -9.30
CA ILE A 69 -10.15 28.71 -9.01
C ILE A 69 -11.26 28.08 -9.86
N PRO A 70 -12.03 27.14 -9.32
CA PRO A 70 -13.04 26.43 -10.10
C PRO A 70 -14.30 27.28 -10.28
N ASP A 71 -14.90 27.22 -11.47
CA ASP A 71 -16.17 27.89 -11.76
C ASP A 71 -17.39 27.06 -11.27
N THR A 72 -17.20 25.75 -11.08
CA THR A 72 -18.25 24.83 -10.61
C THR A 72 -17.74 23.89 -9.51
N PRO A 73 -18.62 23.36 -8.64
CA PRO A 73 -18.23 22.36 -7.63
C PRO A 73 -17.62 21.09 -8.24
N THR A 74 -18.08 20.66 -9.42
CA THR A 74 -17.52 19.49 -10.11
C THR A 74 -16.11 19.73 -10.64
N GLN A 75 -15.81 20.97 -11.04
CA GLN A 75 -14.46 21.37 -11.42
C GLN A 75 -13.55 21.55 -10.21
N ALA A 76 -14.08 21.76 -9.00
CA ALA A 76 -13.26 21.91 -7.80
C ALA A 76 -12.43 20.66 -7.48
N TRP A 77 -12.85 19.49 -7.94
CA TRP A 77 -12.11 18.24 -7.81
C TRP A 77 -11.16 17.96 -8.97
N GLN A 78 -11.15 18.81 -10.00
CA GLN A 78 -10.37 18.61 -11.23
C GLN A 78 -9.35 19.73 -11.41
N ARG A 79 -8.10 19.34 -11.62
CA ARG A 79 -7.03 20.27 -12.00
C ARG A 79 -6.32 19.77 -13.25
N GLN A 80 -5.50 20.62 -13.86
CA GLN A 80 -4.62 20.21 -14.94
C GLN A 80 -3.20 20.51 -14.53
N VAL A 81 -2.27 19.63 -14.89
CA VAL A 81 -0.85 19.82 -14.66
C VAL A 81 -0.12 19.92 -15.98
N LEU A 82 0.81 20.87 -16.07
CA LEU A 82 1.77 20.99 -17.16
C LEU A 82 3.17 20.68 -16.62
N THR A 83 3.91 19.80 -17.27
CA THR A 83 5.28 19.39 -16.90
C THR A 83 6.17 19.24 -18.11
N TYR A 84 7.48 19.05 -17.90
CA TYR A 84 8.38 18.63 -18.97
C TYR A 84 7.91 17.33 -19.60
N ILE A 85 8.24 17.15 -20.88
CA ILE A 85 7.86 15.97 -21.64
C ILE A 85 8.47 14.71 -21.01
N SER A 86 7.68 13.63 -20.89
CA SER A 86 8.08 12.35 -20.31
C SER A 86 8.42 12.37 -18.81
N THR A 87 7.86 13.31 -18.04
CA THR A 87 8.10 13.38 -16.58
C THR A 87 7.05 12.62 -15.78
N ILE A 88 5.77 12.67 -16.20
CA ILE A 88 4.65 12.18 -15.37
C ILE A 88 4.14 10.79 -15.75
N SER A 89 4.59 10.24 -16.89
CA SER A 89 4.12 8.95 -17.43
C SER A 89 4.23 7.79 -16.46
N ASP A 90 5.31 7.70 -15.68
CA ASP A 90 5.56 6.57 -14.76
C ASP A 90 4.86 6.70 -13.40
N TYR A 91 4.30 7.88 -13.11
CA TYR A 91 3.69 8.18 -11.81
C TYR A 91 2.18 8.06 -11.87
N LYS A 92 1.53 7.81 -10.73
CA LYS A 92 0.06 7.70 -10.66
C LYS A 92 -0.55 8.85 -9.85
N TYR A 93 0.22 9.47 -8.97
CA TYR A 93 -0.22 10.52 -8.07
C TYR A 93 0.71 11.73 -8.09
N ILE A 94 0.19 12.87 -7.64
CA ILE A 94 0.93 14.11 -7.42
C ILE A 94 0.56 14.66 -6.04
N LYS A 95 1.54 15.04 -5.22
CA LYS A 95 1.31 15.88 -4.04
C LYS A 95 1.51 17.34 -4.42
N TYR A 96 0.50 18.15 -4.14
CA TYR A 96 0.49 19.58 -4.37
C TYR A 96 -0.44 20.25 -3.36
N ASP A 97 -0.03 21.39 -2.77
CA ASP A 97 -0.79 22.13 -1.76
C ASP A 97 -1.26 21.24 -0.59
N ASN A 98 -0.35 20.43 -0.04
CA ASN A 98 -0.60 19.45 1.03
C ASN A 98 -1.75 18.46 0.74
N LYS A 99 -2.12 18.28 -0.53
CA LYS A 99 -3.17 17.36 -0.98
C LYS A 99 -2.58 16.35 -1.96
N ILE A 100 -3.22 15.18 -2.01
CA ILE A 100 -2.88 14.12 -2.96
C ILE A 100 -3.86 14.20 -4.13
N TRP A 101 -3.31 14.16 -5.34
CA TRP A 101 -4.05 14.22 -6.59
C TRP A 101 -3.76 12.96 -7.41
N LEU A 102 -4.80 12.31 -7.92
CA LEU A 102 -4.70 11.18 -8.83
C LEU A 102 -4.54 11.67 -10.27
N ILE A 103 -3.53 11.18 -11.00
CA ILE A 103 -3.36 11.48 -12.42
C ILE A 103 -4.34 10.62 -13.22
N LEU A 104 -5.46 11.22 -13.62
CA LEU A 104 -6.57 10.48 -14.22
C LEU A 104 -6.27 10.09 -15.67
N THR A 105 -5.89 11.07 -16.49
CA THR A 105 -5.70 10.86 -17.94
C THR A 105 -4.29 10.44 -18.28
N GLU A 106 -4.14 9.80 -19.44
CA GLU A 106 -2.82 9.57 -20.01
C GLU A 106 -2.12 10.90 -20.30
N PRO A 107 -0.86 11.08 -19.86
CA PRO A 107 -0.07 12.24 -20.23
C PRO A 107 0.06 12.35 -21.74
N THR A 108 -0.32 13.51 -22.27
CA THR A 108 -0.17 13.82 -23.70
C THR A 108 0.63 15.09 -23.85
N ASN A 109 1.47 15.16 -24.88
CA ASN A 109 2.29 16.35 -25.13
C ASN A 109 1.93 16.99 -26.46
N ASN A 110 2.14 18.30 -26.54
CA ASN A 110 1.99 19.11 -27.75
C ASN A 110 3.35 19.53 -28.32
N LYS A 111 4.42 18.78 -27.99
CA LYS A 111 5.85 19.08 -28.28
C LYS A 111 6.47 20.23 -27.48
N LEU A 112 5.69 20.98 -26.71
CA LEU A 112 6.20 22.00 -25.79
C LEU A 112 6.22 21.47 -24.36
N TYR A 113 5.07 20.93 -23.93
CA TYR A 113 4.86 20.44 -22.58
C TYR A 113 4.00 19.19 -22.58
N GLU A 114 4.04 18.47 -21.48
CA GLU A 114 3.17 17.34 -21.20
C GLU A 114 2.04 17.76 -20.27
N LYS A 115 0.81 17.35 -20.61
CA LYS A 115 -0.41 17.72 -19.90
C LYS A 115 -1.17 16.49 -19.43
N SER A 116 -1.70 16.56 -18.21
CA SER A 116 -2.69 15.58 -17.72
C SER A 116 -3.74 16.22 -16.81
N ILE A 117 -4.89 15.55 -16.68
CA ILE A 117 -5.98 15.91 -15.78
C ILE A 117 -5.78 15.18 -14.45
N LEU A 118 -5.91 15.95 -13.37
CA LEU A 118 -5.77 15.49 -11.99
C LEU A 118 -7.13 15.47 -11.29
N TYR A 119 -7.39 14.45 -10.49
CA TYR A 119 -8.53 14.38 -9.57
C TYR A 119 -8.07 14.44 -8.13
N LEU A 120 -8.69 15.29 -7.30
CA LEU A 120 -8.37 15.37 -5.87
C LEU A 120 -8.69 14.06 -5.16
N CYS A 121 -7.73 13.44 -4.49
CA CYS A 121 -8.01 12.31 -3.61
C CYS A 121 -8.67 12.83 -2.34
N ASN A 122 -9.99 12.66 -2.25
CA ASN A 122 -10.80 13.14 -1.14
C ASN A 122 -11.04 12.06 -0.05
N TYR A 123 -10.51 10.86 -0.23
CA TYR A 123 -10.58 9.79 0.76
C TYR A 123 -9.41 8.81 0.59
N VAL A 124 -9.04 8.12 1.66
CA VAL A 124 -8.06 7.03 1.65
C VAL A 124 -8.77 5.76 2.07
N ILE A 125 -8.96 4.84 1.13
CA ILE A 125 -9.56 3.54 1.45
C ILE A 125 -8.57 2.67 2.21
N LYS A 126 -9.13 1.84 3.08
CA LYS A 126 -8.40 0.85 3.87
C LYS A 126 -9.03 -0.52 3.65
N TRP A 127 -8.20 -1.52 3.41
CA TRP A 127 -8.68 -2.91 3.33
C TRP A 127 -7.59 -3.88 3.75
N GLN A 128 -8.03 -5.08 4.13
CA GLN A 128 -7.15 -6.21 4.37
C GLN A 128 -7.15 -7.15 3.17
N ASP A 129 -5.97 -7.61 2.74
CA ASP A 129 -5.82 -8.65 1.72
C ASP A 129 -5.94 -10.07 2.31
N GLU A 130 -5.82 -11.09 1.46
CA GLU A 130 -5.91 -12.50 1.86
C GLU A 130 -4.73 -12.95 2.74
N ASN A 131 -3.60 -12.24 2.69
CA ASN A 131 -2.43 -12.50 3.55
C ASN A 131 -2.55 -11.83 4.92
N GLY A 132 -3.60 -11.03 5.12
CA GLY A 132 -3.84 -10.30 6.34
C GLY A 132 -3.11 -8.95 6.41
N ILE A 133 -2.49 -8.50 5.30
CA ILE A 133 -1.82 -7.21 5.20
C ILE A 133 -2.87 -6.12 5.00
N VAL A 134 -2.73 -5.02 5.74
CA VAL A 134 -3.61 -3.85 5.63
C VAL A 134 -3.01 -2.88 4.64
N HIS A 135 -3.80 -2.51 3.65
CA HIS A 135 -3.44 -1.62 2.56
C HIS A 135 -4.17 -0.28 2.69
N TYR A 136 -3.52 0.79 2.25
CA TYR A 136 -4.05 2.15 2.22
C TYR A 136 -3.92 2.68 0.80
N LYS A 137 -4.98 3.26 0.25
CA LYS A 137 -4.90 3.86 -1.08
C LYS A 137 -5.71 5.15 -1.19
N PRO A 138 -5.07 6.27 -1.58
CA PRO A 138 -5.78 7.50 -1.89
C PRO A 138 -6.64 7.32 -3.14
N CYS A 139 -7.89 7.75 -3.07
CA CYS A 139 -8.86 7.67 -4.14
C CYS A 139 -9.76 8.91 -4.17
N ASN A 140 -10.41 9.13 -5.31
CA ASN A 140 -11.45 10.14 -5.44
C ASN A 140 -12.82 9.43 -5.43
N ILE A 141 -13.70 9.86 -4.52
CA ILE A 141 -15.04 9.31 -4.33
C ILE A 141 -16.06 10.38 -4.69
N GLN A 142 -17.03 10.03 -5.53
CA GLN A 142 -18.10 10.90 -5.97
C GLN A 142 -19.45 10.22 -5.79
N ASN A 143 -20.50 10.99 -5.57
CA ASN A 143 -21.86 10.43 -5.50
C ASN A 143 -22.35 10.10 -6.93
N ALA A 144 -22.85 8.88 -7.13
CA ALA A 144 -23.41 8.41 -8.41
C ALA A 144 -24.95 8.40 -8.43
N SER A 145 -25.60 8.74 -7.31
CA SER A 145 -27.03 8.60 -7.04
C SER A 145 -27.89 9.79 -7.47
N GLN A 146 -27.54 10.52 -8.54
CA GLN A 146 -28.24 11.76 -8.95
C GLN A 146 -29.77 11.60 -9.21
N TYR A 147 -30.30 10.37 -9.28
CA TYR A 147 -31.73 10.09 -9.52
C TYR A 147 -32.37 9.07 -8.57
N ASN A 148 -31.69 8.67 -7.48
CA ASN A 148 -32.26 7.69 -6.54
C ASN A 148 -32.67 8.35 -5.23
N SER A 149 -33.83 7.95 -4.71
CA SER A 149 -34.44 8.46 -3.47
C SER A 149 -33.65 8.12 -2.19
N GLY A 150 -32.46 7.52 -2.31
CA GLY A 150 -31.63 7.09 -1.17
C GLY A 150 -32.18 5.90 -0.38
N THR A 151 -33.38 5.39 -0.67
CA THR A 151 -34.01 4.30 0.08
C THR A 151 -34.77 3.34 -0.83
N ASN A 152 -34.66 2.03 -0.54
CA ASN A 152 -35.48 1.01 -1.16
C ASN A 152 -36.19 0.21 -0.06
N GLU A 153 -37.49 0.47 0.14
CA GLU A 153 -38.29 -0.22 1.15
C GLU A 153 -38.75 -1.59 0.63
N THR A 154 -37.98 -2.64 0.89
CA THR A 154 -38.48 -4.02 0.76
C THR A 154 -38.65 -4.60 2.16
N LYS A 155 -39.85 -5.12 2.45
CA LYS A 155 -40.25 -5.65 3.76
C LYS A 155 -39.14 -6.55 4.35
N ILE A 156 -38.59 -6.11 5.48
CA ILE A 156 -37.63 -6.74 6.41
C ILE A 156 -36.24 -6.09 6.46
N ILE A 157 -35.76 -5.35 5.43
CA ILE A 157 -34.46 -4.68 5.51
C ILE A 157 -34.47 -3.33 4.76
N THR A 158 -34.20 -2.23 5.47
CA THR A 158 -33.91 -0.93 4.87
C THR A 158 -32.42 -0.89 4.52
N ILE A 159 -32.09 -1.05 3.24
CA ILE A 159 -30.74 -0.75 2.73
C ILE A 159 -30.83 0.62 2.06
N GLY A 160 -29.96 1.56 2.41
CA GLY A 160 -29.88 2.81 1.66
C GLY A 160 -29.43 2.49 0.23
N TYR A 161 -30.09 3.10 -0.76
CA TYR A 161 -29.76 2.87 -2.17
C TYR A 161 -28.78 3.94 -2.64
N ASP A 162 -27.73 4.19 -1.86
CA ASP A 162 -26.66 5.09 -2.27
C ASP A 162 -25.59 4.32 -3.06
N GLN A 163 -25.22 4.90 -4.20
CA GLN A 163 -24.16 4.44 -5.06
C GLN A 163 -23.06 5.49 -5.08
N LEU A 164 -21.84 5.01 -4.84
CA LEU A 164 -20.65 5.84 -4.94
C LEU A 164 -19.83 5.40 -6.14
N MET A 165 -19.17 6.38 -6.74
CA MET A 165 -18.22 6.21 -7.81
C MET A 165 -16.82 6.46 -7.26
N MET A 166 -15.91 5.53 -7.49
CA MET A 166 -14.54 5.62 -7.00
C MET A 166 -13.55 5.58 -8.17
N TYR A 167 -12.69 6.58 -8.22
CA TYR A 167 -11.51 6.62 -9.08
C TYR A 167 -10.27 6.33 -8.25
N ILE A 168 -9.52 5.31 -8.66
CA ILE A 168 -8.33 4.82 -7.96
C ILE A 168 -7.29 4.38 -8.98
N SER A 169 -6.01 4.40 -8.61
CA SER A 169 -4.97 3.89 -9.50
C SER A 169 -5.14 2.39 -9.76
N LEU A 170 -4.82 1.96 -10.98
CA LEU A 170 -4.79 0.55 -11.34
C LEU A 170 -3.37 0.02 -11.09
N ASP A 171 -3.19 -0.63 -9.96
CA ASP A 171 -1.95 -1.27 -9.53
C ASP A 171 -2.19 -2.77 -9.32
N GLU A 172 -1.14 -3.55 -9.07
CA GLU A 172 -1.27 -4.99 -8.83
C GLU A 172 -2.21 -5.30 -7.64
N GLU A 173 -2.28 -4.43 -6.64
CA GLU A 173 -3.16 -4.61 -5.47
C GLU A 173 -4.64 -4.33 -5.77
N THR A 174 -4.94 -3.43 -6.71
CA THR A 174 -6.31 -2.98 -7.01
C THR A 174 -6.91 -3.69 -8.22
N LYS A 175 -6.07 -4.17 -9.14
CA LYS A 175 -6.46 -4.90 -10.36
C LYS A 175 -7.26 -6.17 -10.10
N TYR A 176 -7.01 -6.83 -8.97
CA TYR A 176 -7.67 -8.08 -8.58
C TYR A 176 -8.81 -7.89 -7.60
N PHE A 177 -9.31 -6.67 -7.43
CA PHE A 177 -10.46 -6.43 -6.57
C PHE A 177 -11.66 -7.30 -6.95
N PRO A 178 -12.11 -8.20 -6.06
CA PRO A 178 -13.24 -9.06 -6.36
C PRO A 178 -14.52 -8.25 -6.32
N HIS A 179 -15.52 -8.75 -7.06
CA HIS A 179 -16.90 -8.34 -6.81
C HIS A 179 -17.24 -8.61 -5.33
N ASP A 180 -18.04 -7.72 -4.74
CA ASP A 180 -18.46 -7.76 -3.33
C ASP A 180 -17.38 -7.45 -2.28
N LYS A 181 -16.15 -7.05 -2.65
CA LYS A 181 -15.21 -6.50 -1.67
C LYS A 181 -15.83 -5.29 -0.96
N ARG A 182 -15.76 -5.26 0.37
CA ARG A 182 -16.37 -4.23 1.21
C ARG A 182 -15.33 -3.26 1.78
N PHE A 183 -15.70 -1.98 1.86
CA PHE A 183 -14.90 -0.91 2.47
C PHE A 183 -15.79 0.00 3.31
N PHE A 184 -15.24 0.55 4.39
CA PHE A 184 -15.87 1.68 5.08
C PHE A 184 -15.53 2.98 4.37
N ILE A 185 -16.57 3.68 3.94
CA ILE A 185 -16.45 4.97 3.24
C ILE A 185 -17.34 5.95 3.96
N ASP A 186 -16.80 6.53 5.01
CA ASP A 186 -17.50 7.50 5.85
C ASP A 186 -16.50 8.28 6.70
N TYR A 187 -16.82 9.52 7.02
CA TYR A 187 -16.08 10.30 8.02
C TYR A 187 -16.63 10.07 9.43
N ASN A 188 -17.80 9.43 9.56
CA ASN A 188 -18.34 9.02 10.85
C ASN A 188 -17.60 7.79 11.40
N GLU A 189 -16.68 8.02 12.33
CA GLU A 189 -15.90 6.93 12.95
C GLU A 189 -16.67 6.11 13.98
N LYS A 190 -17.87 6.53 14.38
CA LYS A 190 -18.68 5.80 15.37
C LYS A 190 -19.58 4.77 14.72
N GLU A 191 -20.21 5.16 13.61
CA GLU A 191 -21.14 4.33 12.85
C GLU A 191 -20.85 4.52 11.36
N PRO A 192 -19.71 4.00 10.87
CA PRO A 192 -19.32 4.16 9.48
C PRO A 192 -20.18 3.30 8.55
N THR A 193 -20.53 3.85 7.40
CA THR A 193 -21.32 3.15 6.39
C THR A 193 -20.42 2.24 5.52
N PRO A 194 -20.67 0.93 5.44
CA PRO A 194 -19.94 0.04 4.56
C PRO A 194 -20.51 0.06 3.13
N TYR A 195 -19.61 -0.01 2.16
CA TYR A 195 -19.92 -0.07 0.73
C TYR A 195 -19.24 -1.27 0.10
N ARG A 196 -19.93 -1.95 -0.83
CA ARG A 196 -19.39 -3.09 -1.58
C ARG A 196 -19.17 -2.77 -3.05
N ILE A 197 -18.15 -3.37 -3.65
CA ILE A 197 -17.90 -3.30 -5.09
C ILE A 197 -19.01 -4.04 -5.84
N THR A 198 -19.75 -3.33 -6.67
CA THR A 198 -20.72 -3.95 -7.60
C THR A 198 -20.15 -4.07 -9.01
N ARG A 199 -19.35 -3.10 -9.44
CA ARG A 199 -18.72 -3.10 -10.76
C ARG A 199 -17.28 -2.55 -10.69
N PRO A 200 -16.25 -3.43 -10.71
CA PRO A 200 -14.89 -3.01 -10.98
C PRO A 200 -14.69 -2.85 -12.50
N ASP A 201 -14.42 -1.63 -12.95
CA ASP A 201 -14.07 -1.34 -14.35
C ASP A 201 -12.59 -0.96 -14.46
N THR A 202 -11.80 -1.93 -14.91
CA THR A 202 -10.36 -1.79 -15.09
C THR A 202 -9.97 -1.26 -16.48
N VAL A 203 -10.93 -1.00 -17.37
CA VAL A 203 -10.66 -0.72 -18.79
C VAL A 203 -10.94 0.74 -19.14
N SER A 204 -12.12 1.27 -18.77
CA SER A 204 -12.60 2.57 -19.27
C SER A 204 -11.66 3.74 -18.97
N PHE A 205 -10.99 3.72 -17.82
CA PHE A 205 -10.05 4.76 -17.36
C PHE A 205 -8.58 4.28 -17.35
N SER A 206 -8.30 3.13 -17.95
CA SER A 206 -6.94 2.58 -18.03
C SER A 206 -6.07 3.29 -19.06
N PHE A 207 -6.70 3.94 -20.05
CA PHE A 207 -6.06 4.52 -21.23
C PHE A 207 -5.11 3.55 -21.97
N GLY A 208 -5.33 2.24 -21.86
CA GLY A 208 -4.47 1.22 -22.45
C GLY A 208 -3.18 0.92 -21.69
N ASN A 209 -2.82 1.74 -20.69
CA ASN A 209 -1.56 1.64 -19.94
C ASN A 209 -1.78 1.34 -18.43
N GLY A 210 -3.00 0.92 -18.07
CA GLY A 210 -3.34 0.55 -16.70
C GLY A 210 -3.10 1.69 -15.70
N ARG A 211 -3.61 2.89 -16.02
CA ARG A 211 -3.39 4.08 -15.18
C ARG A 211 -4.36 4.16 -14.01
N CYS A 212 -5.63 4.32 -14.33
CA CYS A 212 -6.71 4.40 -13.36
C CYS A 212 -7.75 3.31 -13.63
N MET A 213 -8.50 2.98 -12.59
CA MET A 213 -9.71 2.20 -12.71
C MET A 213 -10.86 2.94 -12.06
N HIS A 214 -12.06 2.58 -12.49
CA HIS A 214 -13.30 3.18 -12.06
C HIS A 214 -14.17 2.09 -11.43
N ILE A 215 -14.66 2.33 -10.23
CA ILE A 215 -15.39 1.34 -9.45
C ILE A 215 -16.75 1.93 -9.07
N ILE A 216 -17.82 1.19 -9.33
CA ILE A 216 -19.13 1.48 -8.74
C ILE A 216 -19.28 0.67 -7.46
N LEU A 217 -19.65 1.39 -6.41
CA LEU A 217 -19.91 0.91 -5.09
C LEU A 217 -21.39 1.04 -4.77
N SER A 218 -21.92 0.14 -3.96
CA SER A 218 -23.27 0.24 -3.43
C SER A 218 -23.24 -0.02 -1.93
N GLU A 219 -24.12 0.67 -1.21
CA GLU A 219 -24.25 0.51 0.23
C GLU A 219 -24.44 -0.97 0.61
N SER A 220 -23.80 -1.37 1.70
CA SER A 220 -23.84 -2.71 2.26
C SER A 220 -24.24 -2.63 3.73
N GLN A 221 -24.56 -3.77 4.33
CA GLN A 221 -24.88 -3.83 5.76
C GLN A 221 -23.62 -4.03 6.58
N TYR A 222 -23.60 -3.37 7.74
CA TYR A 222 -22.60 -3.61 8.77
C TYR A 222 -22.72 -5.03 9.34
N ASN A 223 -21.59 -5.73 9.41
CA ASN A 223 -21.49 -7.06 9.99
C ASN A 223 -20.69 -7.01 11.32
N PRO A 224 -21.35 -7.11 12.49
CA PRO A 224 -20.68 -6.99 13.78
C PRO A 224 -19.71 -8.14 14.11
N GLN A 225 -19.71 -9.22 13.34
CA GLN A 225 -18.83 -10.38 13.59
C GLN A 225 -17.46 -10.23 12.91
N THR A 226 -17.43 -9.63 11.72
CA THR A 226 -16.21 -9.53 10.89
C THR A 226 -15.74 -8.10 10.69
N ASP A 227 -16.64 -7.12 10.76
CA ASP A 227 -16.28 -5.72 10.56
C ASP A 227 -15.75 -5.10 11.85
N ARG A 228 -14.66 -4.34 11.73
CA ARG A 228 -13.95 -3.70 12.83
C ARG A 228 -13.93 -2.19 12.63
N ILE A 229 -14.89 -1.52 13.28
CA ILE A 229 -15.05 -0.06 13.24
C ILE A 229 -13.81 0.63 13.81
N ASP A 230 -13.22 0.10 14.88
CA ASP A 230 -12.03 0.65 15.52
C ASP A 230 -10.80 0.70 14.61
N LEU A 231 -10.73 -0.19 13.61
CA LEU A 231 -9.68 -0.22 12.60
C LEU A 231 -10.13 0.38 11.26
N MET A 232 -11.40 0.73 11.10
CA MET A 232 -12.03 1.08 9.82
C MET A 232 -11.81 -0.01 8.75
N LEU A 233 -11.97 -1.29 9.12
CA LEU A 233 -11.79 -2.42 8.21
C LEU A 233 -13.05 -3.29 8.16
N CYS A 234 -13.59 -3.48 6.95
CA CYS A 234 -14.60 -4.51 6.70
C CYS A 234 -13.93 -5.89 6.56
N ASP A 235 -14.65 -6.95 6.93
CA ASP A 235 -14.22 -8.34 6.78
C ASP A 235 -12.83 -8.63 7.37
N TYR A 236 -12.52 -7.99 8.51
CA TYR A 236 -11.24 -8.17 9.18
C TYR A 236 -11.12 -9.58 9.74
N PHE A 237 -9.99 -10.23 9.45
CA PHE A 237 -9.56 -11.43 10.14
C PHE A 237 -8.19 -11.18 10.76
N LYS A 238 -7.98 -11.72 11.95
CA LYS A 238 -6.66 -11.64 12.58
C LYS A 238 -5.70 -12.53 11.77
N PRO A 239 -4.61 -11.98 11.20
CA PRO A 239 -3.64 -12.79 10.46
C PRO A 239 -3.12 -13.88 11.39
N ASN A 240 -3.20 -15.12 10.93
CA ASN A 240 -2.66 -16.23 11.69
C ASN A 240 -1.14 -16.17 11.52
N ASN A 241 -0.47 -15.40 12.36
CA ASN A 241 0.99 -15.38 12.47
C ASN A 241 1.46 -16.71 13.07
N ALA A 242 1.24 -17.81 12.36
CA ALA A 242 2.04 -19.00 12.52
C ALA A 242 3.42 -18.69 11.93
N THR A 243 4.15 -17.77 12.57
CA THR A 243 5.58 -17.61 12.35
C THR A 243 6.17 -18.99 12.52
N LYS A 244 6.85 -19.51 11.49
CA LYS A 244 7.49 -20.81 11.56
C LYS A 244 8.32 -20.86 12.86
N PRO A 245 8.19 -21.91 13.68
CA PRO A 245 8.97 -22.01 14.90
C PRO A 245 10.46 -21.87 14.57
N VAL A 246 11.16 -21.06 15.36
CA VAL A 246 12.59 -20.78 15.21
C VAL A 246 13.36 -22.09 15.34
N GLU A 247 14.24 -22.36 14.38
CA GLU A 247 15.02 -23.58 14.35
C GLU A 247 16.06 -23.58 15.49
N ILE A 248 15.97 -24.57 16.38
CA ILE A 248 16.94 -24.80 17.45
C ILE A 248 18.01 -25.77 16.94
N SER A 249 19.23 -25.27 16.75
CA SER A 249 20.38 -26.06 16.30
C SER A 249 21.20 -26.61 17.47
N TYR A 250 21.73 -27.83 17.31
CA TYR A 250 22.54 -28.54 18.30
C TYR A 250 23.46 -29.55 17.63
N SER A 251 24.53 -29.96 18.33
CA SER A 251 25.47 -30.98 17.83
C SER A 251 25.06 -32.39 18.29
N GLY A 252 25.00 -33.33 17.34
CA GLY A 252 24.57 -34.71 17.55
C GLY A 252 23.05 -34.84 17.74
N ASN A 253 22.62 -35.85 18.52
CA ASN A 253 21.19 -36.09 18.81
C ASN A 253 20.64 -35.11 19.86
N ALA A 254 19.33 -34.91 19.97
CA ALA A 254 18.71 -34.06 21.00
C ALA A 254 18.71 -34.73 22.41
N GLU A 255 19.89 -35.07 22.91
CA GLU A 255 20.06 -35.83 24.15
C GLU A 255 21.14 -35.22 25.05
N ILE A 256 20.92 -35.28 26.36
CA ILE A 256 21.91 -34.93 27.38
C ILE A 256 22.26 -36.14 28.24
N ARG A 257 23.54 -36.29 28.57
CA ARG A 257 24.02 -37.39 29.43
C ARG A 257 23.85 -37.04 30.90
N CYS A 258 23.25 -37.94 31.67
CA CYS A 258 23.18 -37.80 33.12
C CYS A 258 24.60 -37.83 33.72
N GLY A 259 24.96 -36.80 34.50
CA GLY A 259 26.32 -36.62 35.03
C GLY A 259 27.38 -36.23 33.99
N GLY A 260 26.98 -35.94 32.75
CA GLY A 260 27.88 -35.68 31.62
C GLY A 260 28.32 -34.21 31.47
N THR A 261 28.97 -33.95 30.33
CA THR A 261 29.39 -32.60 29.91
C THR A 261 28.19 -31.73 29.51
N VAL A 262 28.35 -30.41 29.64
CA VAL A 262 27.35 -29.41 29.26
C VAL A 262 27.02 -29.51 27.77
N LYS A 263 25.74 -29.43 27.41
CA LYS A 263 25.29 -29.34 26.02
C LYS A 263 24.80 -27.94 25.68
N THR A 264 25.11 -27.48 24.48
CA THR A 264 24.72 -26.14 24.00
C THR A 264 23.68 -26.26 22.88
N PHE A 265 22.63 -25.44 22.96
CA PHE A 265 21.60 -25.27 21.93
C PHE A 265 21.62 -23.81 21.46
N THR A 266 21.41 -23.58 20.16
CA THR A 266 21.47 -22.24 19.56
C THR A 266 20.23 -21.99 18.72
N ALA A 267 19.51 -20.91 18.98
CA ALA A 267 18.39 -20.46 18.15
C ALA A 267 18.94 -19.73 16.91
N LYS A 268 18.52 -20.13 15.71
CA LYS A 268 18.89 -19.43 14.46
C LYS A 268 18.01 -18.20 14.25
N THR A 269 18.36 -17.09 14.88
CA THR A 269 17.65 -15.81 14.72
C THR A 269 18.57 -14.63 15.04
N ASP A 270 18.31 -13.49 14.41
CA ASP A 270 18.96 -12.20 14.69
C ASP A 270 18.20 -11.39 15.76
N LYS A 271 17.10 -11.94 16.28
CA LYS A 271 16.22 -11.29 17.27
C LYS A 271 16.55 -11.74 18.70
N SER A 272 16.07 -10.98 19.69
CA SER A 272 16.22 -11.33 21.12
C SER A 272 15.45 -12.61 21.48
N VAL A 273 16.10 -13.53 22.19
CA VAL A 273 15.55 -14.85 22.54
C VAL A 273 15.38 -15.00 24.03
N THR A 274 14.22 -15.52 24.46
CA THR A 274 13.99 -15.95 25.84
C THR A 274 13.93 -17.47 25.92
N TRP A 275 14.68 -18.07 26.85
CA TRP A 275 14.71 -19.53 27.03
C TRP A 275 14.00 -19.95 28.32
N SER A 276 13.21 -21.01 28.26
CA SER A 276 12.61 -21.64 29.44
C SER A 276 12.58 -23.16 29.33
N LEU A 277 12.49 -23.84 30.47
CA LEU A 277 12.41 -25.30 30.57
C LEU A 277 11.05 -25.72 31.13
N LYS A 278 10.41 -26.71 30.50
CA LYS A 278 9.27 -27.42 31.07
C LYS A 278 9.77 -28.75 31.64
N LEU A 279 10.01 -28.75 32.96
CA LEU A 279 10.55 -29.87 33.72
C LEU A 279 9.44 -30.54 34.55
N LEU A 280 9.58 -31.84 34.80
CA LEU A 280 8.83 -32.55 35.83
C LEU A 280 9.40 -32.23 37.22
N ASP A 281 8.61 -32.35 38.29
CA ASP A 281 9.04 -32.02 39.67
C ASP A 281 10.34 -32.74 40.07
N LYS A 282 10.47 -34.01 39.68
CA LYS A 282 11.67 -34.82 39.93
C LYS A 282 12.96 -34.34 39.22
N GLN A 283 12.84 -33.44 38.24
CA GLN A 283 13.94 -32.96 37.39
C GLN A 283 14.44 -31.56 37.77
N GLN A 284 13.66 -30.78 38.54
CA GLN A 284 13.97 -29.37 38.83
C GLN A 284 15.31 -29.19 39.56
N ASP A 285 15.61 -30.07 40.52
CA ASP A 285 16.85 -29.98 41.32
C ASP A 285 18.11 -30.46 40.58
N PHE A 286 17.95 -31.16 39.47
CA PHE A 286 19.05 -31.87 38.79
C PHE A 286 19.40 -31.28 37.42
N ILE A 287 18.57 -30.41 36.86
CA ILE A 287 18.80 -29.79 35.55
C ILE A 287 19.14 -28.32 35.74
N THR A 288 20.32 -27.93 35.28
CA THR A 288 20.79 -26.55 35.33
C THR A 288 20.81 -25.95 33.92
N MET A 289 20.37 -24.70 33.81
CA MET A 289 20.31 -23.92 32.57
C MET A 289 21.10 -22.63 32.73
N ILE A 290 21.98 -22.35 31.77
CA ILE A 290 22.73 -21.08 31.68
C ILE A 290 22.43 -20.47 30.32
N VAL A 291 21.86 -19.26 30.32
CA VAL A 291 21.44 -18.56 29.11
C VAL A 291 22.46 -17.48 28.76
N ASN A 292 22.95 -17.50 27.51
CA ASN A 292 23.82 -16.50 26.92
C ASN A 292 23.19 -16.03 25.60
N GLU A 293 22.32 -15.02 25.65
CA GLU A 293 21.62 -14.45 24.49
C GLU A 293 20.93 -15.54 23.62
N ASN A 294 21.40 -15.75 22.39
CA ASN A 294 20.86 -16.73 21.44
C ASN A 294 21.29 -18.19 21.72
N LYS A 295 22.12 -18.42 22.74
CA LYS A 295 22.63 -19.74 23.12
C LYS A 295 22.19 -20.11 24.53
N VAL A 296 21.81 -21.37 24.72
CA VAL A 296 21.52 -21.95 26.03
C VAL A 296 22.38 -23.18 26.29
N LYS A 297 22.95 -23.23 27.48
CA LYS A 297 23.76 -24.35 27.98
C LYS A 297 22.98 -25.11 29.04
N ILE A 298 22.80 -26.41 28.84
CA ILE A 298 22.03 -27.28 29.74
C ILE A 298 22.93 -28.39 30.25
N LYS A 299 22.85 -28.66 31.55
CA LYS A 299 23.58 -29.76 32.22
C LYS A 299 22.65 -30.52 33.15
N CYS A 300 22.72 -31.85 33.09
CA CYS A 300 22.05 -32.77 34.01
C CYS A 300 23.06 -33.29 35.04
N LEU A 301 22.78 -33.07 36.33
CA LEU A 301 23.54 -33.62 37.44
C LEU A 301 23.37 -35.14 37.52
N ASN A 302 24.29 -35.81 38.23
CA ASN A 302 24.30 -37.27 38.30
C ASN A 302 23.14 -37.78 39.16
N ASN A 303 22.14 -38.39 38.53
CA ASN A 303 21.01 -39.05 39.19
C ASN A 303 20.42 -40.15 38.28
N ASN A 304 20.67 -41.41 38.63
CA ASN A 304 20.24 -42.57 37.86
C ASN A 304 18.73 -42.68 37.65
N THR A 305 17.91 -42.02 38.49
CA THR A 305 16.44 -42.03 38.39
C THR A 305 15.90 -41.18 37.22
N LEU A 306 16.74 -40.35 36.61
CA LEU A 306 16.39 -39.47 35.48
C LEU A 306 16.72 -40.07 34.12
N ILE A 307 17.49 -41.16 34.08
CA ILE A 307 17.86 -41.86 32.85
C ILE A 307 16.59 -42.42 32.19
N GLY A 308 16.41 -42.13 30.90
CA GLY A 308 15.22 -42.51 30.13
C GLY A 308 14.06 -41.53 30.22
N SER A 309 14.18 -40.45 31.00
CA SER A 309 13.20 -39.35 31.00
C SER A 309 13.52 -38.29 29.95
N SER A 310 12.52 -37.50 29.57
CA SER A 310 12.67 -36.36 28.65
C SER A 310 12.07 -35.10 29.26
N PHE A 311 12.48 -33.95 28.73
CA PHE A 311 11.93 -32.65 29.10
C PHE A 311 11.92 -31.73 27.87
N LYS A 312 11.17 -30.63 27.93
CA LYS A 312 11.06 -29.69 26.80
C LYS A 312 11.87 -28.43 27.05
N LEU A 313 12.68 -28.07 26.07
CA LEU A 313 13.31 -26.76 25.94
C LEU A 313 12.39 -25.86 25.11
N VAL A 314 12.06 -24.69 25.65
CA VAL A 314 11.18 -23.71 25.00
C VAL A 314 11.99 -22.45 24.69
N CYS A 315 11.96 -22.05 23.43
CA CYS A 315 12.57 -20.83 22.90
C CYS A 315 11.44 -19.89 22.49
N THR A 316 11.42 -18.68 23.05
CA THR A 316 10.43 -17.64 22.74
C THR A 316 11.10 -16.48 22.01
N VAL A 317 10.60 -16.13 20.83
CA VAL A 317 11.07 -14.99 20.01
C VAL A 317 9.84 -14.21 19.56
N ASP A 318 9.71 -12.94 19.95
CA ASP A 318 8.55 -12.08 19.63
C ASP A 318 7.20 -12.80 19.79
N ASP A 319 6.96 -13.41 20.97
CA ASP A 319 5.76 -14.20 21.31
C ASP A 319 5.54 -15.51 20.52
N VAL A 320 6.52 -15.92 19.70
CA VAL A 320 6.52 -17.21 18.99
C VAL A 320 7.24 -18.27 19.82
N LEU A 321 6.55 -19.37 20.12
CA LEU A 321 7.09 -20.50 20.90
C LEU A 321 7.66 -21.59 20.00
N SER A 322 8.90 -21.98 20.26
CA SER A 322 9.57 -23.12 19.61
C SER A 322 9.96 -24.14 20.68
N GLU A 323 9.45 -25.37 20.56
CA GLU A 323 9.71 -26.43 21.53
C GLU A 323 10.64 -27.51 20.97
N LEU A 324 11.64 -27.92 21.75
CA LEU A 324 12.52 -29.05 21.46
C LEU A 324 12.44 -30.08 22.60
N LEU A 325 12.14 -31.34 22.26
CA LEU A 325 12.18 -32.45 23.21
C LEU A 325 13.63 -32.92 23.39
N ILE A 326 14.11 -32.94 24.63
CA ILE A 326 15.46 -33.40 24.99
C ILE A 326 15.36 -34.66 25.84
N ASN A 327 16.03 -35.73 25.41
CA ASN A 327 16.08 -36.99 26.16
C ASN A 327 17.28 -37.03 27.11
N ILE A 328 17.12 -37.62 28.29
CA ILE A 328 18.20 -37.86 29.25
C ILE A 328 18.66 -39.30 29.12
N VAL A 329 19.93 -39.49 28.75
CA VAL A 329 20.54 -40.80 28.54
C VAL A 329 21.62 -41.08 29.59
N GLY A 330 21.80 -42.35 29.94
CA GLY A 330 22.87 -42.80 30.83
C GLY A 330 24.22 -42.78 30.12
N GLY A 331 25.30 -42.59 30.88
CA GLY A 331 26.65 -42.91 30.40
C GLY A 331 26.80 -44.43 30.31
N VAL A 332 27.44 -44.91 29.23
CA VAL A 332 27.97 -46.27 29.17
C VAL A 332 29.23 -46.35 30.01
#